data_AF-A0A4V2ZCV4-F1
#
_entry.id   AF-A0A4V2ZCV4-F1
#
_cell.length_a   1.000
_cell.length_b   1.000
_cell.length_c   1.000
_cell.angle_alpha   90.00
_cell.angle_beta   90.00
_cell.angle_gamma   90.00
#
_symmetry.space_group_name_H-M   'P 1'
#
loop_
_entity.id
_entity.type
_entity.pdbx_description
1 polymer ?
#
loop_
_entity_poly.entity_id
_entity_poly.type
_entity_poly.pdbx_seq_one_letter_code
_entity_poly.pdbx_strand_id
1 'polypeptide(L)'
;HGAGSHTLLPPFALLFCVLVDIPLNLSGTEAVANYLQRNPTVDGVMALGPVGAEPALQAINSIKRSVKLATFDLSSTVLNALRDGKMVFAVDQQQYLQGYLPVVLLANYKRYGLLPANDIIATGPGFVTSQNAAQVIDLTKRGIR
;
A
#
# COMPACT_ATOMS: atom_id res chain seq x y z
N HIS A 1 33.60 10.08 7.08
CA HIS A 1 32.86 10.02 5.82
C HIS A 1 31.93 8.81 5.91
N GLY A 2 30.67 8.85 6.30
CA GLY A 2 29.66 9.92 6.29
C GLY A 2 28.53 9.56 5.30
N ALA A 3 27.55 8.77 5.77
CA ALA A 3 26.16 8.58 5.27
C ALA A 3 25.59 7.32 5.97
N GLY A 4 24.60 7.32 6.89
CA GLY A 4 23.36 8.10 6.93
C GLY A 4 22.45 7.61 5.80
N SER A 5 21.37 6.84 5.96
CA SER A 5 20.40 6.72 7.04
C SER A 5 19.72 5.33 6.98
N HIS A 6 19.93 4.47 7.97
CA HIS A 6 19.01 3.37 8.23
C HIS A 6 17.90 3.89 9.13
N THR A 7 16.87 4.47 8.52
CA THR A 7 15.62 4.74 9.23
C THR A 7 14.92 3.40 9.40
N LEU A 8 15.31 2.73 10.49
CA LEU A 8 14.58 1.66 11.13
C LEU A 8 13.10 2.01 11.12
N LEU A 9 12.29 1.04 10.69
CA LEU A 9 10.85 0.99 10.91
C LEU A 9 10.54 1.58 12.31
N PRO A 10 9.52 2.44 12.44
CA PRO A 10 9.13 2.94 13.76
C PRO A 10 8.93 1.76 14.71
N PRO A 11 9.31 1.87 16.00
CA PRO A 11 9.44 0.75 16.94
C PRO A 11 8.13 0.06 17.36
N PHE A 12 7.06 0.16 16.57
CA PHE A 12 5.84 -0.61 16.75
C PHE A 12 5.74 -1.66 15.64
N ALA A 13 6.23 -2.86 15.96
CA ALA A 13 6.07 -4.04 15.14
C ALA A 13 4.57 -4.33 14.94
N LEU A 14 4.03 -3.95 13.77
CA LEU A 14 2.81 -4.52 13.22
C LEU A 14 3.17 -5.91 12.67
N LEU A 15 2.61 -6.98 13.24
CA LEU A 15 2.40 -8.21 12.48
C LEU A 15 1.20 -8.99 13.02
N PHE A 16 0.00 -8.51 12.69
CA PHE A 16 -1.14 -9.38 12.48
C PHE A 16 -1.81 -8.94 11.18
N CYS A 17 -1.41 -9.56 10.07
CA CYS A 17 -2.18 -9.48 8.84
C CYS A 17 -3.41 -10.36 9.04
N VAL A 18 -4.51 -9.77 9.49
CA VAL A 18 -5.78 -10.50 9.56
C VAL A 18 -6.29 -10.63 8.12
N LEU A 19 -6.17 -11.83 7.55
CA LEU A 19 -6.97 -12.20 6.40
C LEU A 19 -8.39 -12.41 6.92
N VAL A 20 -9.27 -11.41 6.72
CA VAL A 20 -10.70 -11.60 7.01
C VAL A 20 -11.26 -12.38 5.83
N ASP A 21 -11.48 -13.68 6.01
CA ASP A 21 -12.29 -14.46 5.08
C ASP A 21 -13.70 -13.88 5.07
N ILE A 22 -14.09 -13.29 3.94
CA ILE A 22 -15.40 -12.70 3.75
C ILE A 22 -16.34 -13.85 3.37
N PRO A 23 -17.28 -14.25 4.25
CA PRO A 23 -18.26 -15.24 3.86
C PRO A 23 -19.13 -14.67 2.73
N LEU A 24 -19.55 -15.53 1.78
CA LEU A 24 -20.26 -15.14 0.54
C LEU A 24 -21.53 -14.30 0.76
N ASN A 25 -22.06 -14.25 1.99
CA ASN A 25 -23.27 -13.54 2.36
C ASN A 25 -23.02 -12.18 3.03
N LEU A 26 -21.77 -11.75 3.23
CA LEU A 26 -21.44 -10.46 3.83
C LEU A 26 -20.70 -9.56 2.83
N SER A 27 -20.94 -8.26 2.93
CA SER A 27 -20.04 -7.29 2.32
C SER A 27 -18.69 -7.28 3.05
N GLY A 28 -17.61 -6.88 2.36
CA GLY A 28 -16.29 -6.74 2.98
C GLY A 28 -16.29 -5.79 4.18
N THR A 29 -17.11 -4.73 4.13
CA THR A 29 -17.26 -3.77 5.23
C THR A 29 -17.87 -4.43 6.48
N GLU A 30 -18.96 -5.19 6.32
CA GLU A 30 -19.61 -5.90 7.43
C GLU A 30 -18.71 -6.98 8.02
N ALA A 31 -18.00 -7.74 7.17
CA ALA A 31 -17.08 -8.78 7.61
C ALA A 31 -15.96 -8.19 8.49
N VAL A 32 -15.32 -7.10 8.04
CA VAL A 32 -14.27 -6.42 8.81
C VAL A 32 -14.82 -5.80 10.09
N ALA A 33 -15.96 -5.12 10.05
CA ALA A 33 -16.55 -4.50 11.23
C ALA A 33 -16.91 -5.54 12.30
N ASN A 34 -17.53 -6.65 11.89
CA ASN A 34 -17.89 -7.75 12.78
C ASN A 34 -16.64 -8.40 13.39
N TYR A 35 -15.59 -8.60 12.59
CA TYR A 35 -14.34 -9.16 13.08
C TYR A 35 -13.69 -8.24 14.12
N LEU A 36 -13.59 -6.93 13.85
CA LEU A 36 -13.00 -5.98 14.78
C LEU A 36 -13.80 -5.84 16.08
N GLN A 37 -15.13 -5.96 16.03
CA GLN A 37 -15.96 -5.97 17.24
C GLN A 37 -15.73 -7.21 18.11
N ARG A 38 -15.54 -8.39 17.49
CA ARG A 38 -15.27 -9.65 18.20
C ARG A 38 -13.83 -9.75 18.72
N ASN A 39 -12.91 -8.97 18.15
CA ASN A 39 -11.49 -9.01 18.48
C ASN A 39 -11.02 -7.63 18.99
N PRO A 40 -11.31 -7.28 20.27
CA PRO A 40 -11.01 -5.96 20.83
C PRO A 40 -9.51 -5.66 21.01
N THR A 41 -8.64 -6.66 20.86
CA THR A 41 -7.19 -6.53 20.94
C THR A 41 -6.52 -6.20 19.61
N VAL A 42 -7.28 -6.20 18.50
CA VAL A 42 -6.74 -5.85 17.18
C VAL A 42 -6.68 -4.34 17.05
N ASP A 43 -5.45 -3.83 16.91
CA ASP A 43 -5.15 -2.41 16.81
C ASP A 43 -4.74 -1.98 15.39
N GLY A 44 -4.62 -2.93 14.46
CA GLY A 44 -4.20 -2.68 13.08
C GLY A 44 -4.82 -3.64 12.07
N VAL A 45 -5.06 -3.13 10.85
CA VAL A 45 -5.50 -3.88 9.68
C VAL A 45 -4.56 -3.55 8.52
N MET A 46 -4.12 -4.59 7.80
CA MET A 46 -3.34 -4.46 6.58
C MET A 46 -4.11 -5.10 5.42
N ALA A 47 -4.56 -4.28 4.48
CA ALA A 47 -5.28 -4.76 3.30
C ALA A 47 -4.33 -5.04 2.12
N LEU A 48 -4.67 -6.02 1.27
CA LEU A 48 -3.84 -6.46 0.14
C LEU A 48 -3.99 -5.63 -1.14
N GLY A 49 -4.72 -4.51 -1.08
CA GLY A 49 -5.01 -3.67 -2.23
C GLY A 49 -6.21 -2.75 -1.96
N PRO A 50 -6.50 -1.78 -2.85
CA PRO A 50 -7.62 -0.85 -2.73
C PRO A 50 -8.98 -1.54 -2.54
N VAL A 51 -9.18 -2.68 -3.21
CA VAL A 51 -10.41 -3.49 -3.10
C VAL A 51 -10.71 -3.92 -1.67
N GLY A 52 -9.67 -4.24 -0.89
CA GLY A 52 -9.82 -4.55 0.54
C GLY A 52 -9.70 -3.32 1.45
N ALA A 53 -8.92 -2.32 1.03
CA ALA A 53 -8.65 -1.12 1.83
C ALA A 53 -9.89 -0.24 2.00
N GLU A 54 -10.69 -0.06 0.96
CA GLU A 54 -11.87 0.83 1.03
C GLU A 54 -12.97 0.28 1.96
N PRO A 55 -13.37 -1.00 1.88
CA PRO A 55 -14.28 -1.60 2.85
C PRO A 55 -13.71 -1.60 4.27
N ALA A 56 -12.42 -1.86 4.45
CA ALA A 56 -11.77 -1.81 5.76
C ALA A 56 -11.80 -0.39 6.35
N LEU A 57 -11.56 0.64 5.55
CA LEU A 57 -11.66 2.04 5.96
C LEU A 57 -13.08 2.39 6.39
N GLN A 58 -14.09 1.97 5.64
CA GLN A 58 -15.49 2.17 6.01
C GLN A 58 -15.84 1.45 7.31
N ALA A 59 -15.39 0.22 7.49
CA ALA A 59 -15.61 -0.58 8.68
C ALA A 59 -14.96 0.03 9.93
N ILE A 60 -13.74 0.53 9.81
CA ILE A 60 -13.03 1.21 10.91
C ILE A 60 -13.76 2.52 11.28
N ASN A 61 -14.27 3.26 10.30
CA ASN A 61 -15.03 4.48 10.56
C ASN A 61 -16.40 4.23 11.22
N SER A 62 -16.98 3.02 11.09
CA SER A 62 -18.29 2.69 11.67
C SER A 62 -18.20 2.19 13.11
N ILE A 63 -17.01 1.81 13.59
CA ILE A 63 -16.78 1.35 14.96
C ILE A 63 -16.25 2.49 15.85
N LYS A 64 -16.59 2.46 17.14
CA LYS A 64 -16.14 3.46 18.13
C LYS A 64 -14.75 3.14 18.69
N ARG A 65 -13.80 2.72 17.84
CA ARG A 65 -12.44 2.33 18.22
C ARG A 65 -11.43 2.87 17.20
N SER A 66 -10.24 3.26 17.68
CA SER A 66 -9.13 3.64 16.81
C SER A 66 -8.36 2.40 16.39
N VAL A 67 -8.50 1.99 15.13
CA VAL A 67 -7.75 0.89 14.51
C VAL A 67 -6.89 1.47 13.39
N LYS A 68 -5.60 1.15 13.36
CA LYS A 68 -4.68 1.59 12.29
C LYS A 68 -4.99 0.84 11.00
N LEU A 69 -4.94 1.52 9.87
CA LEU A 69 -5.14 0.92 8.55
C LEU A 69 -3.93 1.19 7.65
N ALA A 70 -3.42 0.14 7.02
CA ALA A 70 -2.40 0.19 5.98
C ALA A 70 -2.81 -0.68 4.78
N THR A 71 -2.21 -0.44 3.62
CA THR A 71 -2.51 -1.28 2.44
C THR A 71 -1.35 -1.40 1.45
N PHE A 72 -1.52 -2.27 0.46
CA PHE A 72 -0.73 -2.29 -0.77
C PHE A 72 -1.45 -1.49 -1.86
N ASP A 73 -0.67 -0.98 -2.80
CA ASP A 73 -1.08 -0.20 -3.95
C ASP A 73 -1.79 1.12 -3.60
N LEU A 74 -2.02 1.93 -4.63
CA LEU A 74 -2.59 3.26 -4.50
C LEU A 74 -3.94 3.33 -5.23
N SER A 75 -4.87 4.09 -4.66
CA SER A 75 -6.07 4.58 -5.33
C SER A 75 -6.30 6.03 -4.91
N SER A 76 -7.20 6.73 -5.60
CA SER A 76 -7.62 8.08 -5.19
C SER A 76 -8.14 8.08 -3.74
N THR A 77 -8.90 7.06 -3.35
CA THR A 77 -9.41 6.87 -1.99
C THR A 77 -8.28 6.67 -0.99
N VAL A 78 -7.32 5.78 -1.28
CA VAL A 78 -6.17 5.50 -0.40
C VAL A 78 -5.30 6.75 -0.22
N LEU A 79 -4.98 7.46 -1.31
CA LEU A 79 -4.18 8.68 -1.26
C LEU A 79 -4.84 9.79 -0.44
N ASN A 80 -6.16 9.98 -0.61
CA ASN A 80 -6.92 10.93 0.20
C ASN A 80 -6.96 10.51 1.68
N ALA A 81 -7.17 9.22 1.97
CA ALA A 81 -7.18 8.71 3.32
C ALA A 81 -5.82 8.85 4.02
N LEU A 82 -4.71 8.67 3.30
CA LEU A 82 -3.35 8.93 3.80
C LEU A 82 -3.13 10.42 4.07
N ARG A 83 -3.51 11.30 3.13
CA ARG A 83 -3.44 12.76 3.33
C ARG A 83 -4.23 13.21 4.55
N ASP A 84 -5.43 12.65 4.74
CA ASP A 84 -6.33 13.01 5.84
C ASP A 84 -5.98 12.29 7.16
N GLY A 85 -4.90 11.49 7.20
CA GLY A 85 -4.44 10.79 8.41
C GLY A 85 -5.31 9.61 8.85
N LYS A 86 -6.22 9.14 7.98
CA LYS A 86 -7.11 7.98 8.23
C LYS A 86 -6.44 6.64 7.93
N MET A 87 -5.33 6.65 7.18
CA MET A 87 -4.46 5.49 6.95
C MET A 87 -3.02 5.85 7.34
N VAL A 88 -2.24 4.85 7.77
CA VAL A 88 -0.87 5.05 8.25
C VAL A 88 0.13 5.07 7.10
N PHE A 89 0.03 4.10 6.20
CA PHE A 89 0.85 4.03 4.99
C PHE A 89 0.20 3.14 3.93
N ALA A 90 0.62 3.34 2.67
CA ALA A 90 0.44 2.39 1.59
C ALA A 90 1.80 1.99 1.00
N VAL A 91 1.90 0.76 0.52
CA VAL A 91 3.08 0.23 -0.18
C VAL A 91 2.85 0.35 -1.68
N ASP A 92 3.57 1.27 -2.31
CA ASP A 92 3.58 1.45 -3.76
C ASP A 92 4.59 0.51 -4.41
N GLN A 93 4.09 -0.38 -5.28
CA GLN A 93 4.88 -1.34 -6.05
C GLN A 93 5.29 -0.80 -7.44
N GLN A 94 4.84 0.40 -7.82
CA GLN A 94 5.09 1.08 -9.08
C GLN A 94 4.80 0.21 -10.32
N GLN A 95 3.53 -0.18 -10.50
CA GLN A 95 3.08 -1.07 -11.58
C GLN A 95 3.45 -0.55 -12.98
N TYR A 96 3.52 0.79 -13.15
CA TYR A 96 4.01 1.39 -14.39
C TYR A 96 5.41 0.90 -14.77
N LEU A 97 6.35 0.87 -13.80
CA LEU A 97 7.71 0.40 -14.06
C LEU A 97 7.74 -1.11 -14.35
N GLN A 98 6.88 -1.89 -13.70
CA GLN A 98 6.77 -3.33 -13.95
C GLN A 98 6.28 -3.63 -15.38
N GLY A 99 5.45 -2.78 -15.98
CA GLY A 99 5.05 -2.89 -17.38
C GLY A 99 6.06 -2.28 -18.36
N TYR A 100 6.68 -1.16 -17.99
CA TYR A 100 7.55 -0.38 -18.86
C TYR A 100 8.96 -0.98 -18.99
N LEU A 101 9.60 -1.35 -17.88
CA LEU A 101 10.99 -1.82 -17.88
C LEU A 101 11.18 -3.08 -18.72
N PRO A 102 10.34 -4.13 -18.65
CA PRO A 102 10.53 -5.32 -19.48
C PRO A 102 10.55 -5.01 -20.98
N VAL A 103 9.73 -4.07 -21.44
CA VAL A 103 9.68 -3.65 -22.85
C VAL A 103 10.98 -2.96 -23.26
N VAL A 104 11.48 -2.03 -22.45
CA VAL A 104 12.73 -1.31 -22.71
C VAL A 104 13.93 -2.26 -22.71
N LEU A 105 13.98 -3.18 -21.75
CA LEU A 105 15.08 -4.15 -21.63
C LEU A 105 15.09 -5.11 -22.83
N LEU A 106 13.94 -5.63 -23.22
CA LEU A 106 13.84 -6.51 -24.39
C LEU A 106 14.23 -5.78 -25.68
N ALA A 107 13.82 -4.52 -25.85
CA ALA A 107 14.18 -3.72 -27.01
C ALA A 107 15.70 -3.45 -27.09
N ASN A 108 16.33 -3.11 -25.97
CA ASN A 108 17.78 -2.89 -25.91
C ASN A 108 18.58 -4.18 -26.14
N TYR A 109 18.13 -5.29 -25.56
CA TYR A 109 18.73 -6.59 -25.81
C TYR A 109 18.66 -6.97 -27.30
N LYS A 110 17.49 -6.78 -27.94
CA LYS A 110 17.32 -7.10 -29.36
C LYS A 110 18.20 -6.23 -30.28
N ARG A 111 18.43 -4.96 -29.93
CA ARG A 111 19.20 -4.01 -30.76
C ARG A 111 20.69 -4.08 -30.53
N TYR A 112 21.12 -4.28 -29.28
CA TYR A 112 22.49 -4.04 -28.86
C TYR A 112 23.06 -5.17 -27.97
N GLY A 113 22.28 -6.19 -27.63
CA GLY A 113 22.70 -7.24 -26.69
C GLY A 113 22.86 -6.75 -25.24
N LEU A 114 22.31 -5.58 -24.91
CA LEU A 114 22.45 -4.97 -23.58
C LEU A 114 21.38 -5.48 -22.63
N LEU A 115 21.81 -5.96 -21.46
CA LEU A 115 20.98 -6.28 -20.31
C LEU A 115 21.58 -5.65 -19.03
N PRO A 116 20.77 -5.39 -18.00
CA PRO A 116 21.27 -5.00 -16.70
C PRO A 116 22.15 -6.12 -16.12
N ALA A 117 23.16 -5.74 -15.34
CA ALA A 117 24.05 -6.72 -14.72
C ALA A 117 23.39 -7.53 -13.59
N ASN A 118 22.28 -7.06 -13.05
CA ASN A 118 21.52 -7.74 -11.98
C ASN A 118 20.23 -8.33 -12.56
N ASP A 119 19.95 -9.58 -12.18
CA ASP A 119 18.77 -10.32 -12.58
C ASP A 119 17.48 -9.81 -11.90
N ILE A 120 17.60 -9.09 -10.79
CA ILE A 120 16.47 -8.52 -10.05
C ILE A 120 16.45 -7.00 -10.21
N ILE A 121 15.33 -6.49 -10.72
CA ILE A 121 15.05 -5.05 -10.83
C ILE A 121 13.87 -4.72 -9.93
N ALA A 122 14.17 -4.19 -8.75
CA ALA A 122 13.15 -3.80 -7.79
C ALA A 122 12.47 -2.49 -8.22
N THR A 123 11.14 -2.49 -8.29
CA THR A 123 10.30 -1.30 -8.52
C THR A 123 9.67 -0.75 -7.24
N GLY A 124 10.03 -1.33 -6.10
CA GLY A 124 9.52 -0.97 -4.78
C GLY A 124 10.23 -1.76 -3.67
N PRO A 125 9.75 -1.66 -2.41
CA PRO A 125 8.58 -0.89 -1.98
C PRO A 125 8.87 0.60 -1.80
N GLY A 126 8.02 1.45 -2.37
CA GLY A 126 7.92 2.87 -2.00
C GLY A 126 6.84 3.06 -0.94
N PHE A 127 7.15 3.66 0.20
CA PHE A 127 6.13 3.98 1.21
C PHE A 127 5.45 5.32 0.92
N VAL A 128 4.13 5.30 0.82
CA VAL A 128 3.31 6.52 0.76
C VAL A 128 2.63 6.71 2.10
N THR A 129 2.83 7.89 2.70
CA THR A 129 2.35 8.26 4.02
C THR A 129 1.73 9.65 3.97
N SER A 130 1.16 10.14 5.08
CA SER A 130 0.60 11.50 5.14
C SER A 130 1.62 12.59 4.76
N GLN A 131 2.91 12.34 4.99
CA GLN A 131 4.00 13.28 4.67
C GLN A 131 4.22 13.47 3.16
N ASN A 132 3.97 12.47 2.32
CA ASN A 132 4.25 12.52 0.88
C ASN A 132 3.02 12.26 -0.01
N ALA A 133 1.86 11.91 0.56
CA ALA A 133 0.64 11.63 -0.20
C ALA A 133 0.24 12.78 -1.14
N ALA A 134 0.40 14.03 -0.71
CA ALA A 134 0.10 15.20 -1.55
C ALA A 134 0.96 15.27 -2.82
N GLN A 135 2.25 14.96 -2.70
CA GLN A 135 3.16 14.89 -3.84
C GLN A 135 2.79 13.75 -4.78
N VAL A 136 2.45 12.57 -4.24
CA VAL A 136 2.05 11.42 -5.06
C VAL A 136 0.74 11.71 -5.81
N ILE A 137 -0.23 12.38 -5.19
CA ILE A 137 -1.46 12.83 -5.85
C ILE A 137 -1.15 13.73 -7.07
N ASP A 138 -0.21 14.66 -6.94
CA ASP A 138 0.19 15.53 -8.07
C ASP A 138 0.81 14.72 -9.22
N LEU A 139 1.71 13.79 -8.89
CA LEU A 139 2.35 12.92 -9.88
C LEU A 139 1.33 12.02 -10.59
N THR A 140 0.32 11.52 -9.87
CA THR A 140 -0.76 10.71 -10.46
C THR A 140 -1.64 11.52 -11.40
N LYS A 141 -1.96 12.77 -11.05
CA LYS A 141 -2.69 13.67 -11.98
C LYS A 141 -1.95 13.91 -13.29
N ARG A 142 -0.61 13.81 -13.26
CA ARG A 142 0.27 13.97 -14.42
C ARG A 142 0.53 12.66 -15.17
N GLY A 143 -0.02 11.53 -14.70
CA GLY A 143 0.18 10.20 -15.29
C GLY A 143 1.58 9.59 -15.05
N ILE A 144 2.29 10.08 -14.03
CA ILE A 144 3.66 9.64 -13.70
C ILE A 144 3.67 8.57 -12.61
N ARG A 145 2.64 8.55 -11.75
CA ARG A 145 2.51 7.65 -10.59
C ARG A 145 1.12 7.04 -10.49
#